data_AF-A0A3B4ZYC5-F1
#
_entry.id   AF-A0A3B4ZYC5-F1
#
_cell.length_a   1.000
_cell.length_b   1.000
_cell.length_c   1.000
_cell.angle_alpha   90.00
_cell.angle_beta   90.00
_cell.angle_gamma   90.00
#
_symmetry.space_group_name_H-M   'P 1'
#
loop_
_entity.id
_entity.type
_entity.pdbx_description
1 polymer ?
#
loop_
_entity_poly.entity_id
_entity_poly.type
_entity_poly.pdbx_seq_one_letter_code
_entity_poly.pdbx_strand_id
1 'polypeptide(L)'
;MVPASTWQFLCESECRNWLHTGCKMNPLPCPRSSGCLERWYKRHLTYQIVNWPHHLSLGSVRLAVRTAFQLWSNVSGLVFQEAPEGPADIRLAFYEGDHNDGASNAFDGPGGTLAHAFLPRRGEAHFDMAERWTLNGHKGHNLFMVTAHEIGHTLGLEHSPVRHALMSPYYRKLGRSLVLSWDDIIAVQQLYGEKTLALVCCDKLIWSGCVFSLNSHPD
;
A
#
# COMPACT_ATOMS: atom_id res chain seq x y z
N MET A 1 1.94 -1.01 -21.66
CA MET A 1 2.32 0.09 -20.74
C MET A 1 1.26 0.07 -19.66
N VAL A 2 1.61 -0.28 -18.42
CA VAL A 2 0.63 -0.35 -17.32
C VAL A 2 0.34 1.10 -16.91
N PRO A 3 -0.92 1.57 -16.94
CA PRO A 3 -1.22 2.95 -16.56
C PRO A 3 -0.89 3.17 -15.08
N ALA A 4 -0.33 4.34 -14.75
CA ALA A 4 -0.18 4.76 -13.36
C ALA A 4 -1.57 5.01 -12.78
N SER A 5 -1.79 4.64 -11.52
CA SER A 5 -3.04 4.96 -10.83
C SER A 5 -2.96 6.40 -10.33
N THR A 6 -3.62 7.31 -11.06
CA THR A 6 -3.61 8.75 -10.78
C THR A 6 -4.67 9.14 -9.77
N TRP A 7 -4.29 9.92 -8.76
CA TRP A 7 -5.26 10.63 -7.91
C TRP A 7 -5.68 11.95 -8.54
N GLN A 8 -6.84 12.00 -9.20
CA GLN A 8 -7.46 13.27 -9.60
C GLN A 8 -9.00 13.24 -9.49
N PHE A 9 -9.59 14.41 -9.23
CA PHE A 9 -11.03 14.65 -9.34
C PHE A 9 -11.49 14.46 -10.81
N LEU A 10 -12.41 13.50 -11.03
CA LEU A 10 -13.08 13.04 -12.29
C LEU A 10 -12.20 12.07 -13.13
N CYS A 11 -12.66 10.94 -13.69
CA CYS A 11 -13.97 10.47 -14.19
C CYS A 11 -13.86 8.94 -14.42
N GLU A 12 -14.70 8.08 -13.85
CA GLU A 12 -15.99 7.59 -14.38
C GLU A 12 -16.00 6.74 -15.68
N SER A 13 -14.86 6.25 -16.21
CA SER A 13 -14.87 5.38 -17.41
C SER A 13 -14.89 3.86 -17.15
N GLU A 14 -14.47 3.36 -15.99
CA GLU A 14 -14.43 1.89 -15.74
C GLU A 14 -15.55 1.36 -14.83
N CYS A 15 -16.21 2.22 -14.05
CA CYS A 15 -17.30 1.82 -13.16
C CYS A 15 -18.64 1.54 -13.88
N ARG A 16 -18.78 1.84 -15.18
CA ARG A 16 -20.06 1.73 -15.89
C ARG A 16 -20.48 0.29 -16.24
N ASN A 17 -19.61 -0.71 -16.08
CA ASN A 17 -19.89 -2.09 -16.50
C ASN A 17 -20.18 -3.09 -15.37
N TRP A 18 -20.20 -2.68 -14.09
CA TRP A 18 -20.43 -3.61 -12.98
C TRP A 18 -21.80 -3.49 -12.29
N LEU A 19 -22.71 -2.63 -12.78
CA LEU A 19 -24.03 -2.42 -12.15
C LEU A 19 -25.18 -3.31 -12.69
N HIS A 20 -24.93 -4.29 -13.57
CA HIS A 20 -26.02 -5.07 -14.17
C HIS A 20 -25.97 -6.59 -14.01
N THR A 21 -25.07 -7.16 -13.22
CA THR A 21 -25.12 -8.60 -12.94
C THR A 21 -24.98 -8.87 -11.45
N GLY A 22 -26.11 -8.94 -10.76
CA GLY A 22 -26.16 -9.60 -9.47
C GLY A 22 -25.71 -11.05 -9.64
N CYS A 23 -24.57 -11.42 -9.05
CA CYS A 23 -24.20 -12.82 -8.94
C CYS A 23 -23.28 -13.10 -7.75
N LYS A 24 -23.53 -14.26 -7.16
CA LYS A 24 -23.03 -14.80 -5.90
C LYS A 24 -21.51 -14.97 -5.90
N MET A 25 -20.90 -14.74 -4.74
CA MET A 25 -19.51 -15.10 -4.46
C MET A 25 -19.30 -16.60 -4.69
N ASN A 26 -18.47 -16.93 -5.68
CA ASN A 26 -17.67 -18.15 -5.75
C ASN A 26 -16.33 -17.77 -6.39
N PRO A 27 -15.18 -18.18 -5.83
CA PRO A 27 -13.87 -17.82 -6.37
C PRO A 27 -13.61 -18.60 -7.66
N LEU A 28 -13.73 -17.93 -8.82
CA LEU A 28 -13.30 -18.47 -10.11
C LEU A 28 -11.81 -18.16 -10.34
N PRO A 29 -11.05 -19.04 -11.03
CA PRO A 29 -9.66 -18.78 -11.39
C PRO A 29 -9.59 -17.72 -12.49
N CYS A 30 -8.71 -16.72 -12.32
CA CYS A 30 -8.48 -15.65 -13.30
C CYS A 30 -8.05 -16.21 -14.67
N PRO A 31 -8.76 -15.86 -15.77
CA PRO A 31 -8.37 -16.24 -17.13
C PRO A 31 -7.10 -15.51 -17.57
N ARG A 32 -6.21 -16.24 -18.24
CA ARG A 32 -4.99 -15.73 -18.87
C ARG A 32 -5.32 -14.79 -20.04
N SER A 33 -5.51 -13.50 -19.76
CA SER A 33 -5.22 -12.40 -20.71
C SER A 33 -5.41 -11.00 -20.12
N SER A 34 -5.96 -10.84 -18.91
CA SER A 34 -5.96 -9.58 -18.15
C SER A 34 -6.23 -9.93 -16.68
N GLY A 35 -5.19 -9.99 -15.84
CA GLY A 35 -5.38 -10.32 -14.40
C GLY A 35 -4.41 -11.36 -13.85
N CYS A 36 -3.32 -10.87 -13.27
CA CYS A 36 -2.83 -11.36 -11.99
C CYS A 36 -2.66 -10.10 -11.13
N LEU A 37 -3.16 -10.11 -9.89
CA LEU A 37 -2.81 -9.08 -8.92
C LEU A 37 -1.27 -9.04 -8.83
N GLU A 38 -0.65 -7.98 -9.33
CA GLU A 38 0.79 -7.80 -9.19
C GLU A 38 1.08 -7.59 -7.71
N ARG A 39 1.86 -8.50 -7.12
CA ARG A 39 2.26 -8.45 -5.70
C ARG A 39 3.75 -8.69 -5.57
N TRP A 40 4.32 -8.21 -4.47
CA TRP A 40 5.68 -8.60 -4.10
C TRP A 40 5.74 -10.08 -3.71
N TYR A 41 6.75 -10.80 -4.20
CA TYR A 41 7.00 -12.20 -3.82
C TYR A 41 7.64 -12.33 -2.43
N LYS A 42 8.31 -11.26 -1.98
CA LYS A 42 9.00 -11.19 -0.68
C LYS A 42 8.19 -10.39 0.34
N ARG A 43 8.50 -10.61 1.62
CA ARG A 43 7.82 -9.96 2.76
C ARG A 43 8.55 -8.76 3.33
N HIS A 44 9.88 -8.77 3.20
CA HIS A 44 10.74 -7.68 3.64
C HIS A 44 11.01 -6.78 2.44
N LEU A 45 10.44 -5.58 2.47
CA LEU A 45 10.53 -4.58 1.43
C LEU A 45 11.35 -3.39 1.93
N THR A 46 12.27 -2.92 1.10
CA THR A 46 13.00 -1.68 1.37
C THR A 46 12.31 -0.50 0.71
N TYR A 47 12.35 0.66 1.35
CA TYR A 47 11.87 1.89 0.74
C TYR A 47 12.88 3.03 0.84
N GLN A 48 12.80 3.99 -0.06
CA GLN A 48 13.66 5.16 -0.09
C GLN A 48 12.87 6.43 -0.38
N ILE A 49 13.17 7.48 0.37
CA ILE A 49 12.73 8.86 0.07
C ILE A 49 13.82 9.48 -0.79
N VAL A 50 13.56 9.65 -2.08
CA VAL A 50 14.55 10.09 -3.08
C VAL A 50 14.83 11.59 -2.95
N ASN A 51 13.78 12.39 -2.75
CA ASN A 51 13.81 13.83 -2.53
C ASN A 51 12.54 14.26 -1.77
N TRP A 52 12.43 15.53 -1.40
CA TRP A 52 11.27 16.07 -0.70
C TRP A 52 11.15 17.60 -0.87
N PRO A 53 9.97 18.20 -0.63
CA PRO A 53 9.79 19.65 -0.72
C PRO A 53 10.61 20.38 0.35
N HIS A 54 11.38 21.39 -0.06
CA HIS A 54 12.32 22.11 0.82
C HIS A 54 11.65 22.85 1.99
N HIS A 55 10.37 23.20 1.87
CA HIS A 55 9.61 23.85 2.94
C HIS A 55 9.23 22.89 4.08
N LEU A 56 9.42 21.58 3.89
CA LEU A 56 9.22 20.57 4.92
C LEU A 56 10.58 20.09 5.46
N SER A 57 10.66 19.90 6.77
CA SER A 57 11.86 19.30 7.36
C SER A 57 11.93 17.80 7.01
N LEU A 58 13.14 17.31 6.70
CA LEU A 58 13.37 15.91 6.40
C LEU A 58 12.87 14.98 7.51
N GLY A 59 13.08 15.35 8.78
CA GLY A 59 12.62 14.56 9.92
C GLY A 59 11.11 14.39 9.94
N SER A 60 10.36 15.44 9.58
CA SER A 60 8.90 15.38 9.52
C SER A 60 8.39 14.58 8.31
N VAL A 61 9.06 14.67 7.16
CA VAL A 61 8.77 13.85 5.97
C VAL A 61 9.03 12.37 6.27
N ARG A 62 10.19 12.04 6.83
CA ARG A 62 10.53 10.68 7.28
C ARG A 62 9.50 10.12 8.26
N LEU A 63 9.05 10.93 9.22
CA LEU A 63 8.04 10.49 10.17
C LEU A 63 6.71 10.15 9.47
N ALA A 64 6.26 10.99 8.53
CA ALA A 64 5.04 10.76 7.77
C ALA A 64 5.13 9.47 6.94
N VAL A 65 6.21 9.33 6.17
CA VAL A 65 6.48 8.15 5.32
C VAL A 65 6.56 6.88 6.15
N ARG A 66 7.34 6.89 7.25
CA ARG A 66 7.46 5.73 8.15
C ARG A 66 6.12 5.35 8.75
N THR A 67 5.30 6.33 9.14
CA THR A 67 3.97 6.08 9.70
C THR A 67 3.04 5.48 8.64
N ALA A 68 3.15 5.92 7.39
CA ALA A 68 2.38 5.37 6.26
C ALA A 68 2.75 3.90 5.97
N PHE A 69 4.03 3.54 5.96
CA PHE A 69 4.45 2.14 5.89
C PHE A 69 4.00 1.32 7.11
N GLN A 70 4.07 1.90 8.31
CA GLN A 70 3.63 1.23 9.54
C GLN A 70 2.15 0.90 9.51
N LEU A 71 1.33 1.76 8.90
CA LEU A 71 -0.11 1.54 8.75
C LEU A 71 -0.40 0.25 7.96
N TRP A 72 0.34 -0.02 6.89
CA TRP A 72 0.21 -1.27 6.13
C TRP A 72 0.84 -2.49 6.82
N SER A 73 2.00 -2.35 7.46
CA SER A 73 2.63 -3.47 8.20
C SER A 73 1.92 -3.83 9.49
N ASN A 74 1.02 -2.98 9.99
CA ASN A 74 0.18 -3.30 11.14
C ASN A 74 -0.92 -4.31 10.84
N VAL A 75 -1.35 -4.40 9.58
CA VAL A 75 -2.49 -5.22 9.17
C VAL A 75 -2.11 -6.33 8.18
N SER A 76 -0.84 -6.42 7.78
CA SER A 76 -0.35 -7.41 6.82
C SER A 76 0.91 -8.12 7.30
N GLY A 77 1.26 -9.24 6.66
CA GLY A 77 2.52 -9.95 6.86
C GLY A 77 3.76 -9.28 6.25
N LEU A 78 3.71 -7.98 5.94
CA LEU A 78 4.82 -7.22 5.36
C LEU A 78 5.68 -6.53 6.43
N VAL A 79 6.97 -6.41 6.13
CA VAL A 79 7.95 -5.68 6.92
C VAL A 79 8.62 -4.65 6.01
N PHE A 80 8.71 -3.41 6.48
CA PHE A 80 9.31 -2.31 5.73
C PHE A 80 10.54 -1.76 6.43
N GLN A 81 11.58 -1.47 5.65
CA GLN A 81 12.81 -0.87 6.15
C GLN A 81 13.24 0.30 5.24
N GLU A 82 13.54 1.46 5.84
CA GLU A 82 14.12 2.57 5.09
C GLU A 82 15.55 2.20 4.68
N ALA A 83 15.85 2.26 3.38
CA ALA A 83 17.20 2.13 2.85
C ALA A 83 17.87 3.51 2.86
N PRO A 84 19.05 3.67 3.49
CA PRO A 84 19.74 4.96 3.53
C PRO A 84 20.25 5.39 2.16
N GLU A 85 20.74 4.44 1.35
CA GLU A 85 21.32 4.66 0.03
C GLU A 85 21.11 3.42 -0.85
N GLY A 86 21.37 3.56 -2.16
CA GLY A 86 21.32 2.45 -3.11
C GLY A 86 19.90 2.10 -3.60
N PRO A 87 19.74 0.94 -4.27
CA PRO A 87 18.45 0.50 -4.79
C PRO A 87 17.49 0.13 -3.65
N ALA A 88 16.23 0.52 -3.79
CA ALA A 88 15.13 0.16 -2.90
C ALA A 88 13.97 -0.45 -3.70
N ASP A 89 13.17 -1.31 -3.07
CA ASP A 89 11.99 -1.90 -3.70
C ASP A 89 10.92 -0.84 -3.99
N ILE A 90 10.74 0.10 -3.05
CA ILE A 90 9.75 1.17 -3.14
C ILE A 90 10.45 2.53 -3.10
N ARG A 91 10.29 3.35 -4.14
CA ARG A 91 10.92 4.68 -4.22
C ARG A 91 9.85 5.76 -4.21
N LEU A 92 10.00 6.70 -3.29
CA LEU A 92 9.11 7.85 -3.13
C LEU A 92 9.85 9.10 -3.63
N ALA A 93 9.31 9.77 -4.64
CA ALA A 93 9.94 10.92 -5.27
C ALA A 93 8.94 12.03 -5.59
N PHE A 94 9.38 13.27 -5.51
CA PHE A 94 8.60 14.46 -5.84
C PHE A 94 9.10 15.06 -7.15
N TYR A 95 8.19 15.36 -8.07
CA TYR A 95 8.49 15.91 -9.39
C TYR A 95 7.56 17.07 -9.73
N GLU A 96 7.93 17.87 -10.73
CA GLU A 96 7.07 18.88 -11.34
C GLU A 96 6.89 18.53 -12.82
N GLY A 97 5.69 18.72 -13.37
CA GLY A 97 5.45 18.55 -14.80
C GLY A 97 5.80 17.15 -15.33
N ASP A 98 6.30 17.09 -16.56
CA ASP A 98 6.82 15.87 -17.17
C ASP A 98 8.12 15.43 -16.50
N HIS A 99 8.14 14.19 -16.05
CA HIS A 99 9.26 13.57 -15.35
C HIS A 99 9.63 12.19 -15.93
N ASN A 100 9.43 12.02 -17.24
CA ASN A 100 9.91 10.90 -18.05
C ASN A 100 9.36 9.51 -17.67
N ASP A 101 8.16 9.45 -17.08
CA ASP A 101 7.48 8.20 -16.75
C ASP A 101 6.19 7.96 -17.55
N GLY A 102 5.94 8.81 -18.55
CA GLY A 102 4.85 8.73 -19.52
C GLY A 102 4.13 10.07 -19.66
N ALA A 103 3.82 10.49 -20.89
CA ALA A 103 3.24 11.82 -21.15
C ALA A 103 1.88 12.06 -20.45
N SER A 104 1.13 10.99 -20.13
CA SER A 104 -0.12 11.06 -19.38
C SER A 104 0.06 11.20 -17.86
N ASN A 105 1.29 11.05 -17.36
CA ASN A 105 1.63 11.08 -15.93
C ASN A 105 2.30 12.40 -15.53
N ALA A 106 2.44 13.35 -16.45
CA ALA A 106 2.96 14.67 -16.14
C ALA A 106 2.06 15.37 -15.11
N PHE A 107 2.67 15.94 -14.07
CA PHE A 107 1.93 16.70 -13.06
C PHE A 107 1.45 18.04 -13.62
N ASP A 108 0.28 18.49 -13.18
CA ASP A 108 -0.44 19.65 -13.69
C ASP A 108 -0.33 20.89 -12.79
N GLY A 109 0.38 20.78 -11.66
CA GLY A 109 0.56 21.86 -10.71
C GLY A 109 -0.56 21.94 -9.68
N PRO A 110 -0.68 23.07 -8.95
CA PRO A 110 -1.50 23.13 -7.74
C PRO A 110 -3.00 22.87 -7.96
N GLY A 111 -3.57 21.99 -7.12
CA GLY A 111 -5.00 21.67 -7.05
C GLY A 111 -5.46 20.55 -7.98
N GLY A 112 -4.53 19.90 -8.69
CA GLY A 112 -4.78 18.90 -9.71
C GLY A 112 -4.48 17.47 -9.25
N THR A 113 -3.61 16.78 -9.98
CA THR A 113 -3.09 15.46 -9.61
C THR A 113 -2.11 15.60 -8.46
N LEU A 114 -2.41 14.96 -7.33
CA LEU A 114 -1.53 15.05 -6.15
C LEU A 114 -0.32 14.11 -6.25
N ALA A 115 -0.57 12.91 -6.76
CA ALA A 115 0.38 11.83 -6.81
C ALA A 115 -0.12 10.72 -7.74
N HIS A 116 0.79 9.85 -8.14
CA HIS A 116 0.49 8.56 -8.73
C HIS A 116 1.53 7.53 -8.33
N ALA A 117 1.17 6.27 -8.47
CA ALA A 117 2.06 5.16 -8.18
C ALA A 117 2.06 4.12 -9.28
N PHE A 118 3.16 3.36 -9.31
CA PHE A 118 3.32 2.20 -10.14
C PHE A 118 3.29 0.94 -9.25
N LEU A 119 2.55 -0.05 -9.73
CA LEU A 119 2.39 -1.37 -9.12
C LEU A 119 3.74 -2.05 -8.81
N PRO A 120 3.74 -3.12 -7.98
CA PRO A 120 4.96 -3.74 -7.43
C PRO A 120 6.09 -4.01 -8.42
N ARG A 121 5.82 -4.23 -9.71
CA ARG A 121 6.88 -4.45 -10.69
C ARG A 121 7.84 -3.26 -10.84
N ARG A 122 7.35 -2.02 -10.69
CA ARG A 122 8.20 -0.80 -10.67
C ARG A 122 8.44 -0.32 -9.24
N GLY A 123 7.43 -0.38 -8.37
CA GLY A 123 7.57 0.04 -6.97
C GLY A 123 7.93 1.52 -6.83
N GLU A 124 7.22 2.40 -7.53
CA GLU A 124 7.52 3.82 -7.52
C GLU A 124 6.24 4.59 -7.16
N ALA A 125 6.37 5.62 -6.33
CA ALA A 125 5.31 6.59 -6.06
C ALA A 125 5.85 8.00 -6.25
N HIS A 126 5.17 8.75 -7.10
CA HIS A 126 5.52 10.09 -7.50
C HIS A 126 4.50 11.07 -6.92
N PHE A 127 4.99 12.21 -6.43
CA PHE A 127 4.19 13.25 -5.80
C PHE A 127 4.41 14.56 -6.56
N ASP A 128 3.35 15.33 -6.79
CA ASP A 128 3.51 16.66 -7.38
C ASP A 128 4.19 17.60 -6.38
N MET A 129 5.40 18.06 -6.71
CA MET A 129 6.19 18.98 -5.91
C MET A 129 5.54 20.36 -5.81
N ALA A 130 4.73 20.77 -6.80
CA ALA A 130 4.04 22.05 -6.83
C ALA A 130 2.89 22.11 -5.80
N GLU A 131 2.45 20.96 -5.28
CA GLU A 131 1.38 20.92 -4.30
C GLU A 131 1.78 21.46 -2.94
N ARG A 132 0.79 22.05 -2.25
CA ARG A 132 0.98 22.55 -0.88
C ARG A 132 0.91 21.40 0.12
N TRP A 133 2.02 20.69 0.29
CA TRP A 133 2.17 19.60 1.25
C TRP A 133 2.21 20.09 2.71
N THR A 134 1.46 19.40 3.57
CA THR A 134 1.37 19.66 5.00
C THR A 134 1.30 18.36 5.79
N LEU A 135 1.60 18.44 7.09
CA LEU A 135 1.54 17.28 8.00
C LEU A 135 0.39 17.38 9.00
N ASN A 136 0.17 18.59 9.53
CA ASN A 136 -0.86 18.89 10.52
C ASN A 136 -1.73 20.10 10.11
N GLY A 137 -1.63 20.53 8.85
CA GLY A 137 -2.25 21.77 8.38
C GLY A 137 -3.73 21.57 7.99
N HIS A 138 -4.56 22.55 8.33
CA HIS A 138 -5.95 22.60 7.82
C HIS A 138 -6.03 23.06 6.35
N LYS A 139 -4.99 23.76 5.87
CA LYS A 139 -4.85 24.26 4.49
C LYS A 139 -3.74 23.49 3.78
N GLY A 140 -3.97 23.05 2.54
CA GLY A 140 -3.08 22.16 1.78
C GLY A 140 -3.47 20.68 1.85
N HIS A 141 -2.59 19.84 1.33
CA HIS A 141 -2.74 18.38 1.24
C HIS A 141 -1.90 17.70 2.32
N ASN A 142 -2.49 16.72 3.00
CA ASN A 142 -1.82 15.95 4.04
C ASN A 142 -0.91 14.89 3.41
N LEU A 143 0.41 15.06 3.57
CA LEU A 143 1.42 14.18 2.98
C LEU A 143 1.26 12.73 3.45
N PHE A 144 1.05 12.50 4.75
CA PHE A 144 0.86 11.15 5.28
C PHE A 144 -0.32 10.44 4.61
N MET A 145 -1.43 11.14 4.40
CA MET A 145 -2.63 10.56 3.79
C MET A 145 -2.38 10.12 2.35
N VAL A 146 -1.77 10.99 1.53
CA VAL A 146 -1.49 10.67 0.11
C VAL A 146 -0.42 9.59 0.02
N THR A 147 0.66 9.70 0.80
CA THR A 147 1.71 8.66 0.85
C THR A 147 1.16 7.30 1.26
N ALA A 148 0.25 7.24 2.24
CA ALA A 148 -0.33 5.98 2.67
C ALA A 148 -1.14 5.32 1.55
N HIS A 149 -1.87 6.09 0.75
CA HIS A 149 -2.57 5.54 -0.40
C HIS A 149 -1.61 5.09 -1.51
N GLU A 150 -0.65 5.94 -1.90
CA GLU A 150 0.32 5.55 -2.95
C GLU A 150 1.06 4.28 -2.59
N ILE A 151 1.42 4.12 -1.31
CA ILE A 151 2.02 2.86 -0.85
C ILE A 151 1.08 1.69 -1.12
N GLY A 152 -0.23 1.81 -0.89
CA GLY A 152 -1.20 0.77 -1.23
C GLY A 152 -1.11 0.31 -2.68
N HIS A 153 -0.98 1.24 -3.63
CA HIS A 153 -0.73 0.91 -5.04
C HIS A 153 0.62 0.23 -5.26
N THR A 154 1.70 0.71 -4.63
CA THR A 154 3.01 0.02 -4.71
C THR A 154 2.98 -1.37 -4.07
N LEU A 155 1.95 -1.70 -3.30
CA LEU A 155 1.69 -3.04 -2.75
C LEU A 155 0.77 -3.88 -3.64
N GLY A 156 0.20 -3.33 -4.71
CA GLY A 156 -0.69 -4.06 -5.63
C GLY A 156 -2.17 -3.83 -5.38
N LEU A 157 -2.55 -2.88 -4.52
CA LEU A 157 -3.94 -2.53 -4.31
C LEU A 157 -4.45 -1.62 -5.43
N GLU A 158 -5.65 -1.90 -5.91
CA GLU A 158 -6.39 -1.01 -6.81
C GLU A 158 -7.27 -0.05 -6.00
N HIS A 159 -7.87 0.90 -6.69
CA HIS A 159 -8.81 1.82 -6.06
C HIS A 159 -10.03 1.08 -5.49
N SER A 160 -10.40 1.46 -4.27
CA SER A 160 -11.61 0.97 -3.61
C SER A 160 -12.84 1.74 -4.11
N PRO A 161 -13.97 1.06 -4.39
CA PRO A 161 -15.25 1.73 -4.64
C PRO A 161 -15.85 2.35 -3.36
N VAL A 162 -15.33 1.97 -2.18
CA VAL A 162 -15.80 2.46 -0.89
C VAL A 162 -15.28 3.88 -0.69
N ARG A 163 -16.17 4.88 -0.78
CA ARG A 163 -15.82 6.32 -0.67
C ARG A 163 -15.05 6.74 0.58
N HIS A 164 -15.11 5.94 1.65
CA HIS A 164 -14.43 6.23 2.91
C HIS A 164 -13.18 5.38 3.15
N ALA A 165 -12.82 4.50 2.22
CA ALA A 165 -11.57 3.75 2.23
C ALA A 165 -10.38 4.66 1.97
N LEU A 166 -9.20 4.27 2.48
CA LEU A 166 -7.95 4.94 2.16
C LEU A 166 -7.68 4.85 0.66
N MET A 167 -7.88 3.68 0.06
CA MET A 167 -7.71 3.41 -1.37
C MET A 167 -8.83 4.01 -2.25
N SER A 168 -9.72 4.85 -1.71
CA SER A 168 -10.68 5.57 -2.55
C SER A 168 -9.97 6.62 -3.40
N PRO A 169 -10.34 6.82 -4.69
CA PRO A 169 -9.70 7.83 -5.55
C PRO A 169 -10.04 9.28 -5.19
N TYR A 170 -10.90 9.50 -4.18
CA TYR A 170 -11.39 10.84 -3.82
C TYR A 170 -10.67 11.38 -2.59
N TYR A 171 -9.86 12.43 -2.78
CA TYR A 171 -9.03 12.94 -1.69
C TYR A 171 -9.90 13.47 -0.56
N ARG A 172 -9.70 12.94 0.64
CA ARG A 172 -10.41 13.38 1.84
C ARG A 172 -9.42 13.73 2.94
N LYS A 173 -9.65 14.90 3.55
CA LYS A 173 -9.06 15.23 4.85
C LYS A 173 -9.74 14.35 5.89
N LEU A 174 -9.20 13.17 6.13
CA LEU A 174 -9.71 12.25 7.15
C LEU A 174 -9.65 12.92 8.53
N GLY A 175 -10.74 12.80 9.28
CA GLY A 175 -10.78 13.17 10.69
C GLY A 175 -9.96 12.18 11.54
N ARG A 176 -9.83 12.45 12.84
CA ARG A 176 -9.04 11.67 13.82
C ARG A 176 -9.41 10.17 13.98
N SER A 177 -10.37 9.63 13.24
CA SER A 177 -10.85 8.25 13.36
C SER A 177 -10.44 7.40 12.16
N LEU A 178 -9.62 6.38 12.42
CA LEU A 178 -9.26 5.22 11.58
C LEU A 178 -8.97 5.53 10.10
N VAL A 179 -7.67 5.55 9.77
CA VAL A 179 -7.18 5.84 8.41
C VAL A 179 -7.48 4.70 7.44
N LEU A 180 -7.41 3.44 7.89
CA LEU A 180 -7.77 2.26 7.09
C LEU A 180 -9.23 1.84 7.32
N SER A 181 -9.95 1.57 6.24
CA SER A 181 -11.24 0.89 6.26
C SER A 181 -11.09 -0.63 6.24
N TRP A 182 -12.18 -1.35 6.51
CA TRP A 182 -12.23 -2.79 6.37
C TRP A 182 -11.90 -3.28 4.95
N ASP A 183 -12.28 -2.50 3.94
CA ASP A 183 -12.01 -2.83 2.53
C ASP A 183 -10.49 -2.81 2.25
N ASP A 184 -9.80 -1.79 2.74
CA ASP A 184 -8.34 -1.67 2.61
C ASP A 184 -7.60 -2.83 3.32
N ILE A 185 -8.08 -3.21 4.52
CA ILE A 185 -7.49 -4.30 5.32
C ILE A 185 -7.66 -5.65 4.61
N ILE A 186 -8.86 -5.96 4.15
CA ILE A 186 -9.13 -7.24 3.48
C ILE A 186 -8.31 -7.31 2.18
N ALA A 187 -8.24 -6.23 1.40
CA ALA A 187 -7.51 -6.21 0.14
C ALA A 187 -6.01 -6.49 0.34
N VAL A 188 -5.35 -5.84 1.31
CA VAL A 188 -3.93 -6.11 1.58
C VAL A 188 -3.69 -7.49 2.17
N GLN A 189 -4.61 -8.01 2.98
CA GLN A 189 -4.52 -9.36 3.55
C GLN A 189 -4.75 -10.46 2.51
N GLN A 190 -5.54 -10.21 1.46
CA GLN A 190 -5.65 -11.16 0.35
C GLN A 190 -4.32 -11.32 -0.41
N LEU A 191 -3.54 -10.24 -0.53
CA LEU A 191 -2.23 -10.28 -1.18
C LEU A 191 -1.15 -10.87 -0.26
N TYR A 192 -1.19 -10.50 1.01
CA TYR A 192 -0.06 -10.67 1.93
C TYR A 192 -0.37 -11.43 3.21
N GLY A 193 -1.60 -11.86 3.45
CA GLY A 193 -2.01 -12.45 4.72
C GLY A 193 -2.01 -11.44 5.86
N GLU A 194 -2.58 -11.85 6.98
CA GLU A 194 -2.62 -11.04 8.19
C GLU A 194 -1.23 -10.88 8.80
N LYS A 195 -1.10 -9.89 9.69
CA LYS A 195 0.10 -9.77 10.52
C LYS A 195 0.15 -10.95 11.46
N THR A 196 0.95 -11.96 11.12
CA THR A 196 1.33 -12.98 12.07
C THR A 196 2.19 -12.28 13.11
N LEU A 197 1.60 -11.92 14.26
CA LEU A 197 2.39 -11.80 15.48
C LEU A 197 3.11 -13.14 15.56
N ALA A 198 4.44 -13.12 15.49
CA ALA A 198 5.21 -14.27 15.91
C ALA A 198 4.83 -14.49 17.38
N LEU A 199 3.75 -15.22 17.63
CA LEU A 199 3.71 -16.17 18.70
C LEU A 199 4.97 -16.97 18.45
N VAL A 200 5.97 -16.67 19.24
CA VAL A 200 7.00 -17.61 19.60
C VAL A 200 6.22 -18.84 20.06
N CYS A 201 5.89 -19.74 19.13
CA CYS A 201 5.83 -21.15 19.45
C CYS A 201 7.29 -21.58 19.68
N CYS A 202 7.92 -21.05 20.74
CA CYS A 202 8.73 -21.91 21.56
C CYS A 202 7.77 -22.93 22.16
N ASP A 203 8.24 -24.16 22.23
CA ASP A 203 7.54 -25.28 22.84
C ASP A 203 6.45 -25.90 21.95
N LYS A 204 6.91 -26.49 20.85
CA LYS A 204 6.67 -27.92 20.59
C LYS A 204 7.44 -28.34 19.37
N LEU A 205 8.70 -28.71 19.56
CA LEU A 205 9.41 -29.71 18.76
C LEU A 205 10.71 -30.06 19.52
N ILE A 206 10.54 -30.73 20.67
CA ILE A 206 11.61 -31.54 21.26
C ILE A 206 11.25 -33.01 21.02
N TRP A 207 12.07 -33.61 20.16
CA TRP A 207 12.48 -35.01 20.08
C TRP A 207 11.46 -36.10 19.73
N SER A 208 11.71 -36.65 18.54
CA SER A 208 11.71 -38.07 18.20
C SER A 208 11.94 -39.02 19.39
N GLY A 209 11.03 -39.99 19.52
CA GLY A 209 11.36 -41.35 19.98
C GLY A 209 11.42 -41.58 21.49
N CYS A 210 10.31 -42.03 22.08
CA CYS A 210 10.32 -43.10 23.08
C CYS A 210 8.94 -43.79 23.19
N VAL A 211 8.95 -45.07 22.81
CA VAL A 211 8.12 -46.23 23.16
C VAL A 211 6.91 -46.00 24.07
N PHE A 212 5.72 -46.29 23.54
CA PHE A 212 4.59 -46.76 24.34
C PHE A 212 4.88 -48.21 24.80
N SER A 213 5.07 -48.42 26.10
CA SER A 213 4.86 -49.73 26.71
C SER A 213 4.42 -49.51 28.16
N LEU A 214 3.10 -49.52 28.37
CA LEU A 214 2.52 -49.75 29.68
C LEU A 214 2.39 -51.27 29.84
N ASN A 215 3.42 -51.90 30.39
CA ASN A 215 3.26 -53.21 31.01
C ASN A 215 2.85 -52.99 32.47
N SER A 216 1.60 -53.37 32.74
CA SER A 216 1.13 -53.87 34.04
C SER A 216 2.13 -54.84 34.67
N HIS A 217 2.41 -54.73 35.97
CA HIS A 217 2.32 -55.84 36.97
C HIS A 217 2.65 -55.35 38.41
N PRO A 218 2.24 -56.12 39.44
CA PRO A 218 1.95 -55.66 40.80
C PRO A 218 3.09 -55.91 41.80
N ASP A 219 2.96 -55.33 42.99
CA ASP A 219 3.25 -55.94 44.31
C ASP A 219 2.42 -55.24 45.39
#